data_AF-A0A061AVP8-F1
#
_entry.id   AF-A0A061AVP8-F1
#
_cell.length_a   1.000
_cell.length_b   1.000
_cell.length_c   1.000
_cell.angle_alpha   90.00
_cell.angle_beta   90.00
_cell.angle_gamma   90.00
#
_symmetry.space_group_name_H-M   'P 1'
#
loop_
_entity.id
_entity.type
_entity.pdbx_description
1 polymer ?
#
loop_
_entity_poly.entity_id
_entity_poly.type
_entity_poly.pdbx_seq_one_letter_code
_entity_poly.pdbx_strand_id
1 'polypeptide(L)'
;MAAGLRRLRLGTLLATVGAVLLHCRWVLLNGASVPYRLWTVLVGAFPPFLWTFLFKQAKHIPSDIRPPIHIDLLPRLNRLLLAPAGILLVTLSLLPLARVVYYWSDGDKKGEERGRGRAYAASILAFPTLLWLSAKLGEAEVSNHLDLLAFGSYGALHFASPIIAGWWIWGFGSQGAACAFGWTLGAQNLAGLATHLVFPNAAPWFYDVYGIDAAQPDYSYPGNPAGLIRVDSILGTHIYTKAFGHGPVVFGAIPSLHAATSICCGLFVTRYSRGYRGLSFMLVYCFWMFWSTQYLHHHFAIDLLCGTFYSLLSFTLFERTRLRALDRRHYSLGLTNGYERLFYARRDGENWDEYGERMLRRLGGEGEEGKEGALALSRSSSGGSVGRVPVNRPVGYEAVPEAAEEEGTTVFASRDGDEDEEADDRPRYGSPSRYATPNRSFASLA
;
A
#
# COMPACT_ATOMS: atom_id res chain seq x y z
N MET A 1 -21.24 19.74 -46.31
CA MET A 1 -20.65 19.23 -45.05
C MET A 1 -21.76 18.87 -44.08
N ALA A 2 -22.29 17.64 -44.13
CA ALA A 2 -23.13 17.08 -43.06
C ALA A 2 -23.36 15.59 -43.30
N ALA A 3 -23.51 14.83 -42.20
CA ALA A 3 -24.04 13.47 -42.12
C ALA A 3 -23.07 12.30 -42.39
N GLY A 4 -22.02 12.21 -41.58
CA GLY A 4 -21.20 11.01 -41.40
C GLY A 4 -21.32 10.37 -40.02
N LEU A 5 -22.52 10.28 -39.42
CA LEU A 5 -22.73 9.53 -38.17
C LEU A 5 -23.52 8.24 -38.46
N ARG A 6 -22.78 7.12 -38.47
CA ARG A 6 -23.33 5.77 -38.63
C ARG A 6 -24.34 5.47 -37.54
N ARG A 7 -25.54 5.01 -37.93
CA ARG A 7 -26.51 4.37 -37.02
C ARG A 7 -25.84 3.14 -36.38
N LEU A 8 -25.36 3.26 -35.14
CA LEU A 8 -25.04 2.12 -34.30
C LEU A 8 -26.32 1.27 -34.18
N ARG A 9 -26.29 0.06 -34.73
CA ARG A 9 -27.43 -0.87 -34.66
C ARG A 9 -27.62 -1.22 -33.18
N LEU A 10 -28.83 -1.04 -32.66
CA LEU A 10 -29.19 -1.32 -31.25
C LEU A 10 -28.70 -2.71 -30.80
N GLY A 11 -28.75 -3.72 -31.68
CA GLY A 11 -28.24 -5.06 -31.41
C GLY A 11 -26.72 -5.12 -31.17
N THR A 12 -25.91 -4.33 -31.89
CA THR A 12 -24.46 -4.23 -31.65
C THR A 12 -24.19 -3.58 -30.29
N LEU A 13 -24.92 -2.53 -29.95
CA LEU A 13 -24.81 -1.88 -28.64
C LEU A 13 -25.16 -2.84 -27.49
N LEU A 14 -26.26 -3.57 -27.60
CA LEU A 14 -26.69 -4.55 -26.60
C LEU A 14 -25.68 -5.69 -26.45
N ALA A 15 -25.12 -6.20 -27.55
CA ALA A 15 -24.08 -7.23 -27.53
C ALA A 15 -22.79 -6.73 -26.86
N THR A 16 -22.35 -5.51 -27.18
CA THR A 16 -21.17 -4.89 -26.56
C THR A 16 -21.38 -4.67 -25.06
N VAL A 17 -22.54 -4.14 -24.65
CA VAL A 17 -22.87 -3.96 -23.23
C VAL A 17 -22.91 -5.31 -22.50
N GLY A 18 -23.54 -6.33 -23.09
CA GLY A 18 -23.58 -7.68 -22.54
C GLY A 18 -22.19 -8.29 -22.36
N ALA A 19 -21.31 -8.13 -23.35
CA ALA A 19 -19.92 -8.59 -23.28
C ALA A 19 -19.13 -7.88 -22.17
N VAL A 20 -19.30 -6.57 -22.02
CA VAL A 20 -18.67 -5.79 -20.93
C VAL A 20 -19.16 -6.27 -19.57
N LEU A 21 -20.47 -6.47 -19.38
CA LEU A 21 -21.02 -6.95 -18.11
C LEU A 21 -20.52 -8.35 -17.76
N LEU A 22 -20.42 -9.26 -18.74
CA LEU A 22 -19.85 -10.59 -18.54
C LEU A 22 -18.37 -10.53 -18.18
N HIS A 23 -17.60 -9.66 -18.83
CA HIS A 23 -16.20 -9.43 -18.51
C HIS A 23 -16.04 -8.87 -17.09
N CYS A 24 -16.76 -7.80 -16.73
CA CYS A 24 -16.74 -7.24 -15.37
C CYS A 24 -17.12 -8.28 -14.31
N ARG A 25 -18.17 -9.08 -14.57
CA ARG A 25 -18.56 -10.18 -13.69
C ARG A 25 -17.43 -11.18 -13.52
N TRP A 26 -16.80 -11.61 -14.61
CA TRP A 26 -15.70 -12.56 -14.54
C TRP A 26 -14.49 -11.99 -13.79
N VAL A 27 -14.09 -10.74 -14.06
CA VAL A 27 -12.98 -10.07 -13.39
C VAL A 27 -13.20 -9.93 -11.88
N LEU A 28 -14.37 -9.42 -11.50
CA LEU A 28 -14.71 -9.13 -10.11
C LEU A 28 -14.93 -10.43 -9.32
N LEU A 29 -15.56 -11.42 -9.93
CA LEU A 29 -15.85 -12.68 -9.28
C LEU A 29 -14.67 -13.65 -9.29
N ASN A 30 -13.84 -13.63 -10.34
CA ASN A 30 -12.74 -14.58 -10.58
C ASN A 30 -13.08 -16.00 -10.06
N GLY A 31 -14.09 -16.61 -10.68
CA GLY A 31 -14.57 -17.96 -10.35
C GLY A 31 -15.34 -18.12 -9.03
N ALA A 32 -15.41 -17.09 -8.18
CA ALA A 32 -16.12 -17.14 -6.91
C ALA A 32 -17.59 -16.70 -7.02
N SER A 33 -18.39 -17.06 -6.02
CA SER A 33 -19.77 -16.58 -5.93
C SER A 33 -19.82 -15.10 -5.51
N VAL A 34 -20.90 -14.40 -5.87
CA VAL A 34 -21.14 -13.00 -5.43
C VAL A 34 -21.15 -12.91 -3.89
N PRO A 35 -21.84 -13.79 -3.13
CA PRO A 35 -21.81 -13.74 -1.68
C PRO A 35 -20.40 -13.90 -1.10
N TYR A 36 -19.58 -14.78 -1.68
CA TYR A 36 -18.20 -14.97 -1.23
C TYR A 36 -17.35 -13.71 -1.46
N ARG A 37 -17.47 -13.06 -2.62
CA ARG A 37 -16.71 -11.83 -2.89
C ARG A 37 -17.13 -10.69 -1.99
N LEU A 38 -18.45 -10.51 -1.81
CA LEU A 38 -18.96 -9.53 -0.87
C LEU A 38 -18.43 -9.80 0.55
N TRP A 39 -18.46 -11.05 1.00
CA TRP A 39 -17.90 -11.46 2.28
C TRP A 39 -16.41 -11.09 2.41
N THR A 40 -15.58 -11.36 1.39
CA THR A 40 -14.15 -11.01 1.46
C THR A 40 -13.90 -9.50 1.56
N VAL A 41 -14.72 -8.68 0.88
CA VAL A 41 -14.64 -7.22 0.98
C VAL A 41 -15.07 -6.76 2.37
N LEU A 42 -16.18 -7.30 2.90
CA LEU A 42 -16.66 -6.98 4.24
C LEU A 42 -15.65 -7.37 5.32
N VAL A 43 -15.03 -8.54 5.22
CA VAL A 43 -13.98 -8.99 6.16
C VAL A 43 -12.75 -8.08 6.11
N GLY A 44 -12.34 -7.64 4.92
CA GLY A 44 -11.24 -6.69 4.78
C GLY A 44 -11.59 -5.29 5.31
N ALA A 45 -12.81 -4.82 5.06
CA ALA A 45 -13.28 -3.51 5.48
C ALA A 45 -13.70 -3.45 6.96
N PHE A 46 -13.91 -4.60 7.61
CA PHE A 46 -14.39 -4.68 8.99
C PHE A 46 -13.47 -3.95 9.98
N PRO A 47 -12.14 -4.12 10.00
CA PRO A 47 -11.30 -3.46 10.99
C PRO A 47 -11.27 -1.93 10.88
N PRO A 48 -11.15 -1.31 9.68
CA PRO A 48 -11.30 0.14 9.53
C PRO A 48 -12.71 0.62 9.91
N PHE A 49 -13.76 -0.14 9.55
CA PHE A 49 -15.12 0.19 9.96
C PHE A 49 -15.28 0.17 11.48
N LEU A 50 -14.77 -0.88 12.15
CA LEU A 50 -14.78 -1.01 13.60
C LEU A 50 -14.09 0.18 14.26
N TRP A 51 -12.93 0.60 13.74
CA TRP A 51 -12.26 1.81 14.21
C TRP A 51 -13.16 3.06 14.06
N THR A 52 -13.73 3.32 12.87
CA THR A 52 -14.59 4.51 12.68
C THR A 52 -15.81 4.48 13.59
N PHE A 53 -16.37 3.29 13.82
CA PHE A 53 -17.49 3.09 14.72
C PHE A 53 -17.09 3.43 16.15
N LEU A 54 -16.01 2.83 16.67
CA LEU A 54 -15.51 3.07 18.03
C LEU A 54 -15.09 4.53 18.24
N PHE A 55 -14.44 5.15 17.25
CA PHE A 55 -14.10 6.57 17.27
C PHE A 55 -15.36 7.42 17.47
N LYS A 56 -16.43 7.14 16.72
CA LYS A 56 -17.72 7.82 16.90
C LYS A 56 -18.39 7.53 18.25
N GLN A 57 -18.22 6.32 18.78
CA GLN A 57 -18.77 5.94 20.09
C GLN A 57 -18.00 6.58 21.26
N ALA A 58 -16.76 7.03 21.08
CA ALA A 58 -15.95 7.62 22.13
C ALA A 58 -16.61 8.82 22.82
N LYS A 59 -17.53 9.53 22.14
CA LYS A 59 -18.33 10.62 22.75
C LYS A 59 -19.17 10.17 23.95
N HIS A 60 -19.51 8.87 24.03
CA HIS A 60 -20.31 8.30 25.12
C HIS A 60 -19.50 7.91 26.35
N ILE A 61 -18.16 8.02 26.30
CA ILE A 61 -17.30 7.76 27.46
C ILE A 61 -17.52 8.92 28.46
N PRO A 62 -17.99 8.65 29.69
CA PRO A 62 -18.21 9.69 30.71
C PRO A 62 -16.93 10.47 31.01
N SER A 63 -17.02 11.78 31.24
CA SER A 63 -15.85 12.65 31.44
C SER A 63 -15.09 12.36 32.73
N ASP A 64 -15.77 11.83 33.74
CA ASP A 64 -15.22 11.49 35.07
C ASP A 64 -14.23 10.31 35.04
N ILE A 65 -14.33 9.42 34.04
CA ILE A 65 -13.41 8.28 33.89
C ILE A 65 -12.29 8.55 32.88
N ARG A 66 -12.29 9.71 32.22
CA ARG A 66 -11.30 10.03 31.20
C ARG A 66 -10.01 10.55 31.84
N PRO A 67 -8.83 10.21 31.29
CA PRO A 67 -7.56 10.71 31.82
C PRO A 67 -7.41 12.24 31.71
N PRO A 68 -6.54 12.88 32.50
CA PRO A 68 -6.18 14.28 32.30
C PRO A 68 -5.56 14.54 30.92
N ILE A 69 -5.88 15.69 30.32
CA ILE A 69 -5.37 16.09 29.01
C ILE A 69 -3.95 16.67 29.14
N HIS A 70 -3.02 16.16 28.33
CA HIS A 70 -1.64 16.62 28.33
C HIS A 70 -1.42 17.74 27.31
N ILE A 71 -0.97 18.91 27.80
CA ILE A 71 -0.70 20.10 26.97
C ILE A 71 0.79 20.50 26.92
N ASP A 72 1.64 19.90 27.74
CA ASP A 72 3.06 20.32 27.81
C ASP A 72 4.00 19.38 27.05
N LEU A 73 3.66 18.10 26.97
CA LEU A 73 4.61 17.08 26.54
C LEU A 73 4.92 17.19 25.04
N LEU A 74 3.89 17.27 24.19
CA LEU A 74 4.09 17.23 22.73
C LEU A 74 4.87 18.44 22.21
N PRO A 75 4.60 19.69 22.64
CA PRO A 75 5.42 20.83 22.25
C PRO A 75 6.90 20.65 22.64
N ARG A 76 7.19 20.13 23.84
CA ARG A 76 8.57 19.89 24.30
C ARG A 76 9.26 18.80 23.48
N LEU A 77 8.61 17.66 23.29
CA LEU A 77 9.13 16.56 22.46
C LEU A 77 9.34 16.99 21.00
N ASN A 78 8.42 17.79 20.46
CA ASN A 78 8.53 18.32 19.11
C ASN A 78 9.76 19.23 18.95
N ARG A 79 10.01 20.13 19.91
CA ARG A 79 11.22 20.98 19.91
C ARG A 79 12.50 20.15 20.01
N LEU A 80 12.52 19.14 20.88
CA LEU A 80 13.66 18.23 21.02
C LEU A 80 13.91 17.43 19.74
N LEU A 81 12.86 16.88 19.13
CA LEU A 81 12.93 16.10 17.89
C LEU A 81 13.49 16.93 16.73
N LEU A 82 13.03 18.17 16.58
CA LEU A 82 13.38 19.06 15.46
C LEU A 82 14.68 19.84 15.67
N ALA A 83 15.30 19.77 16.86
CA ALA A 83 16.63 20.32 17.08
C ALA A 83 17.69 19.54 16.28
N PRO A 84 18.81 20.16 15.86
CA PRO A 84 19.87 19.46 15.13
C PRO A 84 20.36 18.18 15.83
N ALA A 85 20.51 18.23 17.16
CA ALA A 85 20.87 17.07 17.96
C ALA A 85 19.78 15.99 17.95
N GLY A 86 18.50 16.36 17.99
CA GLY A 86 17.38 15.42 17.90
C GLY A 86 17.33 14.69 16.57
N ILE A 87 17.46 15.43 15.46
CA ILE A 87 17.52 14.87 14.10
C ILE A 87 18.67 13.86 13.99
N LEU A 88 19.86 14.23 14.49
CA LEU A 88 21.02 13.35 14.49
C LEU A 88 20.77 12.09 15.32
N LEU A 89 20.26 12.23 16.55
CA LEU A 89 19.98 11.10 17.44
C LEU A 89 18.97 10.12 16.84
N VAL A 90 17.88 10.62 16.24
CA VAL A 90 16.89 9.76 15.56
C VAL A 90 17.48 9.12 14.31
N THR A 91 18.30 9.84 13.54
CA THR A 91 18.97 9.26 12.36
C THR A 91 19.89 8.11 12.75
N LEU A 92 20.67 8.28 13.83
CA LEU A 92 21.56 7.24 14.35
C LEU A 92 20.77 6.04 14.90
N SER A 93 19.64 6.27 15.57
CA SER A 93 18.79 5.19 16.08
C SER A 93 18.12 4.36 14.97
N LEU A 94 18.00 4.92 13.77
CA LEU A 94 17.46 4.24 12.59
C LEU A 94 18.51 3.42 11.81
N LEU A 95 19.81 3.51 12.13
CA LEU A 95 20.87 2.73 11.46
C LEU A 95 20.62 1.20 11.49
N PRO A 96 20.21 0.57 12.61
CA PRO A 96 19.90 -0.86 12.62
C PRO A 96 18.75 -1.21 11.67
N LEU A 97 17.68 -0.40 11.67
CA LEU A 97 16.54 -0.61 10.78
C LEU A 97 16.94 -0.45 9.31
N ALA A 98 17.68 0.61 8.98
CA ALA A 98 18.18 0.86 7.63
C ALA A 98 19.06 -0.30 7.14
N ARG A 99 19.93 -0.84 8.02
CA ARG A 99 20.78 -2.00 7.71
C ARG A 99 19.94 -3.27 7.48
N VAL A 100 18.94 -3.53 8.31
CA VAL A 100 18.06 -4.69 8.15
C VAL A 100 17.29 -4.59 6.83
N VAL A 101 16.68 -3.44 6.55
CA VAL A 101 15.91 -3.21 5.31
C VAL A 101 16.80 -3.26 4.07
N TYR A 102 18.05 -2.80 4.17
CA TYR A 102 19.05 -2.91 3.11
C TYR A 102 19.22 -4.36 2.66
N TYR A 103 19.47 -5.29 3.60
CA TYR A 103 19.66 -6.70 3.27
C TYR A 103 18.36 -7.40 2.86
N TRP A 104 17.23 -7.07 3.50
CA TRP A 104 15.91 -7.58 3.08
C TRP A 104 15.51 -7.16 1.67
N SER A 105 16.13 -6.11 1.13
CA SER A 105 15.81 -5.54 -0.18
C SER A 105 16.92 -5.79 -1.20
N ASP A 106 17.63 -6.91 -1.06
CA ASP A 106 18.68 -7.38 -1.96
C ASP A 106 19.93 -6.48 -2.05
N GLY A 107 20.14 -5.55 -1.11
CA GLY A 107 21.36 -4.74 -1.00
C GLY A 107 21.75 -4.02 -2.30
N ASP A 108 22.97 -4.30 -2.76
CA ASP A 108 23.67 -3.65 -3.88
C ASP A 108 23.70 -4.47 -5.18
N LYS A 109 22.90 -5.54 -5.30
CA LYS A 109 22.88 -6.36 -6.51
C LYS A 109 22.74 -5.46 -7.75
N LYS A 110 23.57 -5.71 -8.78
CA LYS A 110 23.62 -4.99 -10.06
C LYS A 110 22.97 -5.81 -11.17
N GLY A 111 22.70 -5.19 -12.33
CA GLY A 111 22.07 -5.83 -13.50
C GLY A 111 20.54 -5.79 -13.46
N GLU A 112 19.89 -6.69 -14.20
CA GLU A 112 18.41 -6.86 -14.22
C GLU A 112 17.84 -7.14 -12.82
N GLU A 113 18.67 -7.67 -11.90
CA GLU A 113 18.34 -7.91 -10.50
C GLU A 113 18.71 -6.73 -9.56
N ARG A 114 18.58 -5.47 -10.01
CA ARG A 114 18.99 -4.31 -9.21
C ARG A 114 18.36 -4.30 -7.81
N GLY A 115 19.20 -4.44 -6.80
CA GLY A 115 18.80 -4.36 -5.39
C GLY A 115 18.23 -2.98 -5.06
N ARG A 116 17.20 -2.92 -4.21
CA ARG A 116 16.59 -1.66 -3.74
C ARG A 116 17.10 -1.26 -2.36
N GLY A 117 18.00 -2.05 -1.79
CA GLY A 117 18.55 -1.89 -0.44
C GLY A 117 19.09 -0.49 -0.16
N ARG A 118 19.95 0.05 -1.03
CA ARG A 118 20.51 1.41 -0.84
C ARG A 118 19.43 2.47 -0.77
N ALA A 119 18.49 2.46 -1.72
CA ALA A 119 17.46 3.48 -1.80
C ALA A 119 16.53 3.43 -0.59
N TYR A 120 16.15 2.23 -0.12
CA TYR A 120 15.31 2.09 1.06
C TYR A 120 16.05 2.49 2.33
N ALA A 121 17.29 2.04 2.51
CA ALA A 121 18.12 2.43 3.65
C ALA A 121 18.33 3.96 3.69
N ALA A 122 18.64 4.57 2.55
CA ALA A 122 18.77 6.01 2.43
C ALA A 122 17.46 6.73 2.77
N SER A 123 16.30 6.23 2.32
CA SER A 123 15.00 6.82 2.65
C SER A 123 14.68 6.76 4.16
N ILE A 124 15.07 5.68 4.83
CA ILE A 124 14.91 5.52 6.28
C ILE A 124 15.80 6.51 7.03
N LEU A 125 17.07 6.62 6.63
CA LEU A 125 18.00 7.56 7.27
C LEU A 125 17.68 9.03 6.94
N ALA A 126 17.07 9.30 5.78
CA ALA A 126 16.61 10.63 5.41
C ALA A 126 15.32 11.03 6.15
N PHE A 127 14.57 10.08 6.73
CA PHE A 127 13.27 10.33 7.33
C PHE A 127 13.28 11.47 8.38
N PRO A 128 14.22 11.53 9.35
CA PRO A 128 14.21 12.61 10.34
C PRO A 128 14.43 13.99 9.72
N THR A 129 15.31 14.08 8.72
CA THR A 129 15.57 15.32 7.96
C THR A 129 14.36 15.72 7.11
N LEU A 130 13.68 14.75 6.46
CA LEU A 130 12.48 15.03 5.68
C LEU A 130 11.31 15.47 6.59
N LEU A 131 11.17 14.88 7.77
CA LEU A 131 10.18 15.29 8.77
C LEU A 131 10.49 16.70 9.33
N TRP A 132 11.77 17.02 9.52
CA TRP A 132 12.16 18.39 9.85
C TRP A 132 11.85 19.37 8.72
N LEU A 133 12.14 18.98 7.48
CA LEU A 133 11.85 19.81 6.31
C LEU A 133 10.34 20.04 6.15
N SER A 134 9.49 19.02 6.34
CA SER A 134 8.04 19.20 6.30
C SER A 134 7.55 20.14 7.41
N ALA A 135 8.15 20.07 8.60
CA ALA A 135 7.87 21.00 9.69
C ALA A 135 8.25 22.44 9.33
N LYS A 136 9.45 22.63 8.77
CA LYS A 136 9.94 23.95 8.35
C LYS A 136 9.14 24.56 7.21
N LEU A 137 8.75 23.77 6.23
CA LEU A 137 7.84 24.23 5.18
C LEU A 137 6.42 24.47 5.71
N GLY A 138 6.05 23.86 6.84
CA GLY A 138 4.79 24.12 7.54
C GLY A 138 4.73 25.51 8.18
N GLU A 139 5.88 26.15 8.42
CA GLU A 139 6.00 27.53 8.93
C GLU A 139 5.82 28.59 7.81
N ALA A 140 5.55 28.16 6.57
CA ALA A 140 5.35 29.07 5.45
C ALA A 140 4.20 30.06 5.69
N GLU A 141 4.34 31.28 5.14
CA GLU A 141 3.29 32.29 5.23
C GLU A 141 1.97 31.78 4.62
N VAL A 142 0.90 31.99 5.36
CA VAL A 142 -0.43 31.49 4.99
C VAL A 142 -0.89 32.14 3.70
N SER A 143 -1.34 31.31 2.76
CA SER A 143 -1.94 31.79 1.51
C SER A 143 -3.03 30.84 1.01
N ASN A 144 -3.97 31.38 0.22
CA ASN A 144 -5.06 30.58 -0.35
C ASN A 144 -4.54 29.41 -1.20
N HIS A 145 -3.42 29.60 -1.91
CA HIS A 145 -2.82 28.56 -2.74
C HIS A 145 -2.25 27.41 -1.90
N LEU A 146 -1.53 27.73 -0.82
CA LEU A 146 -1.00 26.71 0.09
C LEU A 146 -2.11 26.03 0.89
N ASP A 147 -3.17 26.76 1.27
CA ASP A 147 -4.35 26.17 1.91
C ASP A 147 -5.05 25.15 1.02
N LEU A 148 -5.24 25.46 -0.27
CA LEU A 148 -5.82 24.51 -1.24
C LEU A 148 -4.89 23.34 -1.54
N LEU A 149 -3.57 23.57 -1.59
CA LEU A 149 -2.58 22.50 -1.76
C LEU A 149 -2.56 21.56 -0.55
N ALA A 150 -2.58 22.10 0.67
CA ALA A 150 -2.63 21.31 1.90
C ALA A 150 -3.95 20.54 2.01
N PHE A 151 -5.06 21.21 1.66
CA PHE A 151 -6.38 20.60 1.57
C PHE A 151 -6.40 19.36 0.66
N GLY A 152 -5.71 19.41 -0.48
CA GLY A 152 -5.64 18.29 -1.42
C GLY A 152 -5.23 16.97 -0.76
N SER A 153 -4.16 16.96 0.04
CA SER A 153 -3.76 15.74 0.74
C SER A 153 -4.56 15.50 2.03
N TYR A 154 -4.73 16.53 2.85
CA TYR A 154 -5.26 16.39 4.21
C TYR A 154 -6.78 16.31 4.26
N GLY A 155 -7.49 17.19 3.56
CA GLY A 155 -8.95 17.21 3.60
C GLY A 155 -9.60 16.28 2.57
N ALA A 156 -9.04 16.17 1.36
CA ALA A 156 -9.61 15.33 0.30
C ALA A 156 -9.03 13.91 0.27
N LEU A 157 -7.73 13.78 0.00
CA LEU A 157 -7.12 12.46 -0.17
C LEU A 157 -7.06 11.64 1.12
N HIS A 158 -7.05 12.26 2.30
CA HIS A 158 -7.10 11.50 3.56
C HIS A 158 -8.25 10.48 3.59
N PHE A 159 -9.47 10.87 3.18
CA PHE A 159 -10.63 9.98 3.14
C PHE A 159 -10.64 9.05 1.93
N ALA A 160 -10.18 9.53 0.77
CA ALA A 160 -10.20 8.75 -0.47
C ALA A 160 -9.05 7.73 -0.57
N SER A 161 -7.89 8.04 0.02
CA SER A 161 -6.65 7.29 -0.15
C SER A 161 -6.72 5.84 0.30
N PRO A 162 -7.39 5.44 1.40
CA PRO A 162 -7.51 4.04 1.76
C PRO A 162 -8.33 3.24 0.75
N ILE A 163 -9.36 3.85 0.17
CA ILE A 163 -10.21 3.22 -0.85
C ILE A 163 -9.42 3.07 -2.15
N ILE A 164 -8.75 4.14 -2.58
CA ILE A 164 -7.89 4.14 -3.77
C ILE A 164 -6.75 3.12 -3.62
N ALA A 165 -6.09 3.08 -2.47
CA ALA A 165 -5.03 2.12 -2.17
C ALA A 165 -5.57 0.69 -2.16
N GLY A 166 -6.71 0.43 -1.52
CA GLY A 166 -7.36 -0.88 -1.53
C GLY A 166 -7.69 -1.37 -2.95
N TRP A 167 -8.20 -0.48 -3.81
CA TRP A 167 -8.46 -0.79 -5.21
C TRP A 167 -7.18 -1.04 -6.00
N TRP A 168 -6.15 -0.21 -5.80
CA TRP A 168 -4.84 -0.39 -6.42
C TRP A 168 -4.19 -1.71 -5.99
N ILE A 169 -4.25 -2.07 -4.71
CA ILE A 169 -3.72 -3.35 -4.19
C ILE A 169 -4.51 -4.54 -4.74
N TRP A 170 -5.84 -4.42 -4.92
CA TRP A 170 -6.61 -5.45 -5.61
C TRP A 170 -6.19 -5.61 -7.08
N GLY A 171 -5.89 -4.48 -7.73
CA GLY A 171 -5.43 -4.44 -9.12
C GLY A 171 -4.05 -5.07 -9.31
N PHE A 172 -3.07 -4.69 -8.49
CA PHE A 172 -1.66 -5.02 -8.73
C PHE A 172 -1.02 -5.96 -7.71
N GLY A 173 -1.67 -6.17 -6.56
CA GLY A 173 -1.17 -7.03 -5.50
C GLY A 173 -1.63 -8.47 -5.62
N SER A 174 -1.02 -9.33 -4.80
CA SER A 174 -1.39 -10.73 -4.70
C SER A 174 -2.85 -10.91 -4.27
N GLN A 175 -3.48 -12.00 -4.72
CA GLN A 175 -4.87 -12.29 -4.36
C GLN A 175 -5.05 -12.37 -2.83
N GLY A 176 -5.91 -11.51 -2.29
CA GLY A 176 -6.15 -11.38 -0.85
C GLY A 176 -5.35 -10.27 -0.15
N ALA A 177 -4.36 -9.66 -0.82
CA ALA A 177 -3.55 -8.58 -0.24
C ALA A 177 -4.41 -7.36 0.15
N ALA A 178 -5.44 -7.02 -0.62
CA ALA A 178 -6.36 -5.92 -0.29
C ALA A 178 -7.14 -6.16 1.01
N CYS A 179 -7.46 -7.43 1.33
CA CYS A 179 -8.08 -7.79 2.61
C CYS A 179 -7.07 -7.62 3.74
N ALA A 180 -5.83 -8.10 3.56
CA ALA A 180 -4.76 -7.90 4.53
C ALA A 180 -4.46 -6.40 4.78
N PHE A 181 -4.50 -5.56 3.74
CA PHE A 181 -4.41 -4.10 3.86
C PHE A 181 -5.46 -3.53 4.80
N GLY A 182 -6.73 -3.94 4.65
CA GLY A 182 -7.80 -3.50 5.54
C GLY A 182 -7.54 -3.88 7.01
N TRP A 183 -7.05 -5.10 7.26
CA TRP A 183 -6.62 -5.52 8.60
C TRP A 183 -5.43 -4.72 9.14
N THR A 184 -4.41 -4.45 8.31
CA THR A 184 -3.24 -3.64 8.70
C THR A 184 -3.65 -2.21 9.04
N LEU A 185 -4.48 -1.59 8.20
CA LEU A 185 -5.00 -0.24 8.39
C LEU A 185 -5.88 -0.15 9.64
N GLY A 186 -6.80 -1.09 9.83
CA GLY A 186 -7.65 -1.09 11.00
C GLY A 186 -6.88 -1.33 12.30
N ALA A 187 -5.88 -2.22 12.31
CA ALA A 187 -5.09 -2.48 13.50
C ALA A 187 -4.32 -1.24 13.99
N GLN A 188 -3.65 -0.51 13.09
CA GLN A 188 -2.95 0.73 13.48
C GLN A 188 -3.94 1.82 13.94
N ASN A 189 -5.11 1.91 13.30
CA ASN A 189 -6.10 2.93 13.65
C ASN A 189 -6.79 2.63 14.98
N LEU A 190 -7.10 1.36 15.26
CA LEU A 190 -7.60 0.91 16.56
C LEU A 190 -6.57 1.14 17.66
N ALA A 191 -5.30 0.84 17.40
CA ALA A 191 -4.22 1.12 18.35
C ALA A 191 -4.08 2.63 18.60
N GLY A 192 -4.10 3.46 17.56
CA GLY A 192 -4.02 4.92 17.71
C GLY A 192 -5.22 5.51 18.45
N LEU A 193 -6.44 5.02 18.17
CA LEU A 193 -7.63 5.38 18.94
C LEU A 193 -7.49 4.99 20.42
N ALA A 194 -6.99 3.79 20.71
CA ALA A 194 -6.73 3.37 22.09
C ALA A 194 -5.75 4.34 22.77
N THR A 195 -4.68 4.75 22.09
CA THR A 195 -3.75 5.78 22.58
C THR A 195 -4.44 7.11 22.84
N HIS A 196 -5.27 7.60 21.92
CA HIS A 196 -6.00 8.86 22.11
C HIS A 196 -6.91 8.85 23.33
N LEU A 197 -7.48 7.69 23.67
CA LEU A 197 -8.37 7.55 24.83
C LEU A 197 -7.61 7.44 26.15
N VAL A 198 -6.48 6.73 26.19
CA VAL A 198 -5.70 6.55 27.43
C VAL A 198 -4.67 7.64 27.67
N PHE A 199 -4.28 8.35 26.61
CA PHE A 199 -3.27 9.39 26.61
C PHE A 199 -3.72 10.59 25.74
N PRO A 200 -4.71 11.36 26.21
CA PRO A 200 -5.24 12.51 25.51
C PRO A 200 -4.21 13.66 25.49
N ASN A 201 -4.00 14.27 24.33
CA ASN A 201 -3.03 15.35 24.13
C ASN A 201 -3.57 16.45 23.20
N ALA A 202 -3.17 17.70 23.47
CA ALA A 202 -3.47 18.83 22.61
C ALA A 202 -2.59 18.87 21.35
N ALA A 203 -3.21 19.28 20.24
CA ALA A 203 -2.56 19.54 18.96
C ALA A 203 -2.21 21.04 18.81
N PRO A 204 -1.41 21.44 17.81
CA PRO A 204 -0.94 22.83 17.66
C PRO A 204 -2.05 23.89 17.67
N TRP A 205 -3.18 23.61 17.01
CA TRP A 205 -4.35 24.51 16.95
C TRP A 205 -4.85 24.97 18.33
N PHE A 206 -4.66 24.16 19.38
CA PHE A 206 -5.10 24.52 20.73
C PHE A 206 -4.33 25.74 21.23
N TYR A 207 -3.03 25.80 21.01
CA TYR A 207 -2.18 26.92 21.45
C TYR A 207 -2.40 28.16 20.59
N ASP A 208 -2.75 27.99 19.32
CA ASP A 208 -3.10 29.11 18.44
C ASP A 208 -4.36 29.84 18.93
N VAL A 209 -5.31 29.11 19.54
CA VAL A 209 -6.59 29.64 20.00
C VAL A 209 -6.54 30.09 21.45
N TYR A 210 -5.91 29.30 22.33
CA TYR A 210 -5.97 29.50 23.78
C TYR A 210 -4.65 30.02 24.40
N GLY A 211 -3.56 30.05 23.63
CA GLY A 211 -2.24 30.46 24.09
C GLY A 211 -1.44 29.35 24.77
N ILE A 212 -0.16 29.61 25.00
CA ILE A 212 0.78 28.65 25.64
C ILE A 212 0.53 28.56 27.16
N ASP A 213 0.06 29.64 27.77
CA ASP A 213 -0.24 29.72 29.21
C ASP A 213 -1.70 29.34 29.53
N ALA A 214 -2.37 28.61 28.61
CA ALA A 214 -3.74 28.17 28.79
C ALA A 214 -3.89 27.32 30.06
N ALA A 215 -5.00 27.52 30.77
CA ALA A 215 -5.37 26.64 31.88
C ALA A 215 -5.54 25.19 31.39
N GLN A 216 -5.41 24.24 32.31
CA GLN A 216 -5.61 22.81 32.00
C GLN A 216 -7.00 22.61 31.37
N PRO A 217 -7.08 22.10 30.13
CA PRO A 217 -8.36 21.92 29.46
C PRO A 217 -9.12 20.75 30.07
N ASP A 218 -10.43 20.78 29.87
CA ASP A 218 -11.34 19.69 30.21
C ASP A 218 -12.04 19.16 28.95
N TYR A 219 -12.92 18.17 29.12
CA TYR A 219 -13.64 17.54 28.02
C TYR A 219 -14.85 18.33 27.50
N SER A 220 -15.09 19.57 27.98
CA SER A 220 -16.10 20.47 27.46
C SER A 220 -15.64 21.27 26.23
N TYR A 221 -14.32 21.30 25.98
CA TYR A 221 -13.74 22.02 24.85
C TYR A 221 -14.28 21.49 23.51
N PRO A 222 -14.77 22.37 22.62
CA PRO A 222 -15.27 21.96 21.32
C PRO A 222 -14.12 21.54 20.41
N GLY A 223 -14.42 20.66 19.44
CA GLY A 223 -13.48 20.35 18.38
C GLY A 223 -13.23 21.55 17.45
N ASN A 224 -12.03 21.61 16.86
CA ASN A 224 -11.58 22.75 16.07
C ASN A 224 -11.07 22.29 14.69
N PRO A 225 -11.52 22.91 13.58
CA PRO A 225 -11.03 22.60 12.23
C PRO A 225 -9.61 23.11 11.94
N ALA A 226 -8.96 23.80 12.88
CA ALA A 226 -7.66 24.42 12.74
C ALA A 226 -7.55 25.23 11.43
N GLY A 227 -6.46 25.07 10.68
CA GLY A 227 -6.25 25.75 9.40
C GLY A 227 -7.32 25.46 8.34
N LEU A 228 -8.09 24.38 8.44
CA LEU A 228 -9.15 24.08 7.47
C LEU A 228 -10.30 25.09 7.49
N ILE A 229 -10.44 25.91 8.53
CA ILE A 229 -11.42 27.01 8.52
C ILE A 229 -11.17 27.99 7.37
N ARG A 230 -9.91 28.15 6.96
CA ARG A 230 -9.53 28.97 5.80
C ARG A 230 -9.98 28.32 4.50
N VAL A 231 -9.89 27.00 4.40
CA VAL A 231 -10.38 26.23 3.24
C VAL A 231 -11.90 26.35 3.10
N ASP A 232 -12.64 26.23 4.20
CA ASP A 232 -14.08 26.51 4.24
C ASP A 232 -14.39 27.92 3.70
N SER A 233 -13.61 28.93 4.12
CA SER A 233 -13.76 30.32 3.67
C SER A 233 -13.48 30.48 2.17
N ILE A 234 -12.43 29.83 1.65
CA ILE A 234 -12.05 29.88 0.23
C ILE A 234 -13.12 29.22 -0.65
N LEU A 235 -13.67 28.08 -0.21
CA LEU A 235 -14.66 27.31 -0.97
C LEU A 235 -16.11 27.79 -0.76
N GLY A 236 -16.34 28.70 0.19
CA GLY A 236 -17.69 29.12 0.57
C GLY A 236 -18.50 28.00 1.23
N THR A 237 -17.83 27.09 1.95
CA THR A 237 -18.44 25.94 2.63
C THR A 237 -18.33 26.01 4.15
N HIS A 238 -19.02 25.10 4.83
CA HIS A 238 -18.89 24.89 6.28
C HIS A 238 -18.63 23.41 6.61
N ILE A 239 -18.01 22.68 5.68
CA ILE A 239 -17.87 21.23 5.76
C ILE A 239 -16.94 20.88 6.92
N TYR A 240 -15.78 21.55 7.01
CA TYR A 240 -14.79 21.25 8.04
C TYR A 240 -15.20 21.80 9.40
N THR A 241 -15.74 23.02 9.42
CA THR A 241 -16.27 23.63 10.65
C THR A 241 -17.31 22.71 11.30
N LYS A 242 -18.23 22.12 10.51
CA LYS A 242 -19.22 21.16 11.02
C LYS A 242 -18.61 19.80 11.37
N ALA A 243 -17.70 19.28 10.53
CA ALA A 243 -17.09 17.97 10.75
C ALA A 243 -16.26 17.92 12.05
N PHE A 244 -15.46 18.96 12.30
CA PHE A 244 -14.60 19.04 13.48
C PHE A 244 -15.34 19.53 14.73
N GLY A 245 -16.36 20.40 14.60
CA GLY A 245 -17.14 20.87 15.74
C GLY A 245 -17.87 19.75 16.52
N HIS A 246 -18.12 18.61 15.87
CA HIS A 246 -18.72 17.41 16.49
C HIS A 246 -17.71 16.27 16.70
N GLY A 247 -16.41 16.55 16.67
CA GLY A 247 -15.34 15.56 16.86
C GLY A 247 -15.44 14.88 18.24
N PRO A 248 -15.56 13.53 18.31
CA PRO A 248 -15.73 12.80 19.58
C PRO A 248 -14.45 12.73 20.43
N VAL A 249 -13.29 12.92 19.79
CA VAL A 249 -11.95 12.85 20.39
C VAL A 249 -11.18 14.13 20.02
N VAL A 250 -11.41 15.19 20.79
CA VAL A 250 -10.81 16.53 20.55
C VAL A 250 -9.30 16.52 20.83
N PHE A 251 -8.89 15.90 21.93
CA PHE A 251 -7.50 15.84 22.37
C PHE A 251 -6.82 14.52 21.97
N GLY A 252 -6.89 14.18 20.69
CA GLY A 252 -6.31 12.96 20.10
C GLY A 252 -5.11 13.23 19.17
N ALA A 253 -4.15 14.06 19.60
CA ALA A 253 -3.05 14.48 18.72
C ALA A 253 -2.08 13.33 18.36
N ILE A 254 -1.62 12.56 19.37
CA ILE A 254 -0.59 11.52 19.22
C ILE A 254 -1.18 10.11 19.40
N PRO A 255 -0.88 9.14 18.51
CA PRO A 255 -0.18 9.27 17.25
C PRO A 255 -1.06 9.92 16.16
N SER A 256 -0.43 10.49 15.14
CA SER A 256 -1.17 10.98 13.97
C SER A 256 -1.66 9.83 13.10
N LEU A 257 -2.98 9.62 13.07
CA LEU A 257 -3.61 8.62 12.19
C LEU A 257 -3.52 8.99 10.70
N HIS A 258 -3.35 10.28 10.38
CA HIS A 258 -3.10 10.76 9.02
C HIS A 258 -1.75 10.23 8.51
N ALA A 259 -0.69 10.40 9.30
CA ALA A 259 0.62 9.86 8.99
C ALA A 259 0.63 8.32 8.94
N ALA A 260 -0.02 7.68 9.92
CA ALA A 260 -0.13 6.23 9.97
C ALA A 260 -0.83 5.66 8.71
N THR A 261 -1.91 6.30 8.28
CA THR A 261 -2.65 5.92 7.06
C THR A 261 -1.83 6.15 5.79
N SER A 262 -1.16 7.30 5.66
CA SER A 262 -0.35 7.58 4.45
C SER A 262 0.86 6.64 4.32
N ILE A 263 1.55 6.35 5.43
CA ILE A 263 2.66 5.40 5.46
C ILE A 263 2.15 3.99 5.14
N CYS A 264 1.01 3.56 5.68
CA CYS A 264 0.44 2.24 5.38
C CYS A 264 0.11 2.10 3.89
N CYS A 265 -0.50 3.12 3.28
CA CYS A 265 -0.74 3.15 1.84
C CYS A 265 0.60 3.08 1.07
N GLY A 266 1.58 3.88 1.46
CA GLY A 266 2.92 3.89 0.86
C GLY A 266 3.64 2.55 0.94
N LEU A 267 3.56 1.83 2.06
CA LEU A 267 4.21 0.53 2.25
C LEU A 267 3.61 -0.55 1.34
N PHE A 268 2.28 -0.61 1.23
CA PHE A 268 1.61 -1.54 0.32
C PHE A 268 1.86 -1.21 -1.14
N VAL A 269 1.82 0.08 -1.51
CA VAL A 269 2.17 0.52 -2.87
C VAL A 269 3.62 0.17 -3.19
N THR A 270 4.56 0.39 -2.25
CA THR A 270 5.97 0.02 -2.40
C THR A 270 6.16 -1.47 -2.58
N ARG A 271 5.44 -2.31 -1.83
CA ARG A 271 5.55 -3.77 -1.92
C ARG A 271 5.18 -4.30 -3.30
N TYR A 272 4.09 -3.81 -3.88
CA TYR A 272 3.55 -4.33 -5.15
C TYR A 272 3.91 -3.49 -6.38
N SER A 273 4.69 -2.42 -6.20
CA SER A 273 5.20 -1.61 -7.33
C SER A 273 6.53 -2.14 -7.86
N ARG A 274 6.72 -1.96 -9.18
CA ARG A 274 7.98 -2.25 -9.86
C ARG A 274 8.98 -1.09 -9.72
N GLY A 275 10.26 -1.43 -9.70
CA GLY A 275 11.36 -0.47 -9.60
C GLY A 275 11.21 0.46 -8.39
N TYR A 276 11.47 1.75 -8.61
CA TYR A 276 11.39 2.79 -7.59
C TYR A 276 10.02 3.51 -7.53
N ARG A 277 9.06 3.17 -8.40
CA ARG A 277 7.76 3.87 -8.49
C ARG A 277 7.01 3.94 -7.16
N GLY A 278 6.99 2.82 -6.44
CA GLY A 278 6.31 2.76 -5.14
C GLY A 278 7.02 3.56 -4.05
N LEU A 279 8.36 3.56 -4.05
CA LEU A 279 9.15 4.40 -3.15
C LEU A 279 8.94 5.88 -3.45
N SER A 280 8.97 6.28 -4.71
CA SER A 280 8.70 7.66 -5.14
C SER A 280 7.31 8.10 -4.71
N PHE A 281 6.29 7.27 -4.93
CA PHE A 281 4.94 7.53 -4.45
C PHE A 281 4.90 7.70 -2.92
N MET A 282 5.52 6.78 -2.17
CA MET A 282 5.55 6.82 -0.72
C MET A 282 6.20 8.12 -0.21
N LEU A 283 7.35 8.50 -0.76
CA LEU A 283 8.05 9.73 -0.37
C LEU A 283 7.22 10.97 -0.66
N VAL A 284 6.68 11.11 -1.87
CA VAL A 284 5.90 12.29 -2.28
C VAL A 284 4.60 12.39 -1.47
N TYR A 285 3.83 11.29 -1.40
CA TYR A 285 2.53 11.32 -0.73
C TYR A 285 2.65 11.51 0.78
N CYS A 286 3.59 10.80 1.44
CA CYS A 286 3.77 10.94 2.88
C CYS A 286 4.32 12.32 3.24
N PHE A 287 5.29 12.84 2.47
CA PHE A 287 5.80 14.19 2.68
C PHE A 287 4.69 15.24 2.51
N TRP A 288 3.87 15.13 1.46
CA TRP A 288 2.76 16.06 1.23
C TRP A 288 1.72 15.99 2.37
N MET A 289 1.37 14.79 2.84
CA MET A 289 0.49 14.61 4.00
C MET A 289 1.08 15.21 5.28
N PHE A 290 2.37 14.97 5.55
CA PHE A 290 3.05 15.44 6.76
C PHE A 290 3.15 16.96 6.78
N TRP A 291 3.57 17.56 5.66
CA TRP A 291 3.58 19.01 5.50
C TRP A 291 2.17 19.58 5.69
N SER A 292 1.15 18.98 5.08
CA SER A 292 -0.23 19.50 5.15
C SER A 292 -0.80 19.48 6.56
N THR A 293 -0.56 18.42 7.35
CA THR A 293 -1.02 18.35 8.74
C THR A 293 -0.33 19.36 9.65
N GLN A 294 0.94 19.67 9.38
CA GLN A 294 1.71 20.66 10.11
C GLN A 294 1.33 22.09 9.70
N TYR A 295 1.25 22.38 8.40
CA TYR A 295 0.83 23.68 7.84
C TYR A 295 -0.61 24.06 8.24
N LEU A 296 -1.51 23.08 8.37
CA LEU A 296 -2.86 23.30 8.88
C LEU A 296 -2.97 23.23 10.41
N HIS A 297 -1.84 23.08 11.12
CA HIS A 297 -1.73 23.10 12.59
C HIS A 297 -2.53 21.99 13.29
N HIS A 298 -2.73 20.85 12.63
CA HIS A 298 -3.40 19.70 13.21
C HIS A 298 -2.46 18.75 13.97
N HIS A 299 -1.17 18.76 13.66
CA HIS A 299 -0.22 17.84 14.28
C HIS A 299 1.17 18.46 14.47
N PHE A 300 1.83 18.06 15.56
CA PHE A 300 3.26 18.21 15.72
C PHE A 300 4.03 17.14 14.92
N ALA A 301 5.31 17.37 14.65
CA ALA A 301 6.16 16.37 13.97
C ALA A 301 6.30 15.07 14.78
N ILE A 302 6.31 15.17 16.11
CA ILE A 302 6.36 13.99 16.99
C ILE A 302 5.14 13.07 16.79
N ASP A 303 3.97 13.64 16.54
CA ASP A 303 2.75 12.89 16.25
C ASP A 303 2.89 12.05 14.98
N LEU A 304 3.54 12.63 13.96
CA LEU A 304 3.79 12.00 12.65
C LEU A 304 4.84 10.89 12.75
N LEU A 305 5.90 11.09 13.54
CA LEU A 305 6.89 10.05 13.85
C LEU A 305 6.22 8.86 14.54
N CYS A 306 5.39 9.10 15.55
CA CYS A 306 4.66 8.04 16.25
C CYS A 306 3.61 7.36 15.35
N GLY A 307 2.90 8.11 14.49
CA GLY A 307 2.00 7.53 13.49
C GLY A 307 2.73 6.62 12.50
N THR A 308 3.91 7.05 12.04
CA THR A 308 4.80 6.24 11.19
C THR A 308 5.19 4.94 11.89
N PHE A 309 5.56 5.00 13.17
CA PHE A 309 5.90 3.82 13.96
C PHE A 309 4.72 2.83 14.07
N TYR A 310 3.51 3.32 14.32
CA TYR A 310 2.31 2.48 14.37
C TYR A 310 2.05 1.76 13.04
N SER A 311 2.22 2.47 11.92
CA SER A 311 2.09 1.86 10.60
C SER A 311 3.16 0.80 10.33
N LEU A 312 4.42 1.09 10.64
CA LEU A 312 5.52 0.14 10.45
C LEU A 312 5.33 -1.12 11.30
N LEU A 313 4.89 -0.97 12.55
CA LEU A 313 4.62 -2.10 13.44
C LEU A 313 3.47 -2.97 12.90
N SER A 314 2.34 -2.34 12.55
CA SER A 314 1.18 -3.04 12.00
C SER A 314 1.53 -3.73 10.68
N PHE A 315 2.19 -3.03 9.75
CA PHE A 315 2.62 -3.59 8.48
C PHE A 315 3.55 -4.77 8.69
N THR A 316 4.58 -4.65 9.53
CA THR A 316 5.52 -5.75 9.81
C THR A 316 4.80 -6.99 10.36
N LEU A 317 3.83 -6.80 11.26
CA LEU A 317 3.03 -7.89 11.82
C LEU A 317 2.25 -8.63 10.73
N PHE A 318 1.50 -7.91 9.89
CA PHE A 318 0.68 -8.51 8.83
C PHE A 318 1.50 -9.01 7.64
N GLU A 319 2.66 -8.41 7.40
CA GLU A 319 3.61 -8.86 6.39
C GLU A 319 4.11 -10.26 6.72
N ARG A 320 4.56 -10.46 7.96
CA ARG A 320 5.11 -11.73 8.44
C ARG A 320 4.06 -12.81 8.63
N THR A 321 2.88 -12.44 9.14
CA THR A 321 1.83 -13.43 9.47
C THR A 321 0.94 -13.77 8.28
N ARG A 322 0.77 -12.86 7.30
CA ARG A 322 -0.23 -13.02 6.24
C ARG A 322 0.29 -12.73 4.84
N LEU A 323 0.88 -11.57 4.58
CA LEU A 323 1.22 -11.15 3.19
C LEU A 323 2.22 -12.10 2.55
N ARG A 324 3.29 -12.50 3.23
CA ARG A 324 4.26 -13.46 2.68
C ARG A 324 3.63 -14.80 2.31
N ALA A 325 2.66 -15.27 3.08
CA ALA A 325 1.94 -16.51 2.76
C ALA A 325 1.01 -16.33 1.54
N LEU A 326 0.34 -15.18 1.44
CA LEU A 326 -0.49 -14.85 0.28
C LEU A 326 0.35 -14.70 -0.99
N ASP A 327 1.48 -14.01 -0.90
CA ASP A 327 2.40 -13.82 -2.03
C ASP A 327 2.99 -15.16 -2.48
N ARG A 328 3.45 -16.01 -1.55
CA ARG A 328 3.93 -17.36 -1.89
C ARG A 328 2.87 -18.16 -2.63
N ARG A 329 1.64 -18.19 -2.10
CA ARG A 329 0.53 -18.90 -2.76
C ARG A 329 0.19 -18.32 -4.13
N HIS A 330 0.23 -17.00 -4.26
CA HIS A 330 -0.09 -16.30 -5.51
C HIS A 330 0.87 -16.70 -6.62
N TYR A 331 2.17 -16.62 -6.36
CA TYR A 331 3.18 -16.99 -7.34
C TYR A 331 3.30 -18.51 -7.52
N SER A 332 3.18 -19.31 -6.46
CA SER A 332 3.31 -20.78 -6.54
C SER A 332 2.13 -21.49 -7.20
N LEU A 333 1.04 -20.77 -7.48
CA LEU A 333 -0.12 -21.33 -8.18
C LEU A 333 -0.40 -20.57 -9.48
N GLY A 334 0.48 -19.64 -9.89
CA GLY A 334 0.26 -18.79 -11.05
C GLY A 334 -1.09 -18.06 -11.00
N LEU A 335 -1.48 -17.53 -9.84
CA LEU A 335 -2.75 -16.81 -9.68
C LEU A 335 -2.69 -15.44 -10.36
N THR A 336 -3.86 -14.91 -10.71
CA THR A 336 -4.00 -13.59 -11.34
C THR A 336 -4.33 -12.48 -10.34
N ASN A 337 -3.90 -11.25 -10.61
CA ASN A 337 -4.37 -10.03 -9.92
C ASN A 337 -5.51 -9.36 -10.71
N GLY A 338 -6.07 -8.26 -10.18
CA GLY A 338 -7.20 -7.57 -10.80
C GLY A 338 -6.87 -6.96 -12.17
N TYR A 339 -5.68 -6.37 -12.30
CA TYR A 339 -5.18 -5.77 -13.53
C TYR A 339 -5.01 -6.82 -14.63
N GLU A 340 -4.42 -7.96 -14.29
CA GLU A 340 -4.24 -9.07 -15.23
C GLU A 340 -5.56 -9.58 -15.74
N ARG A 341 -6.56 -9.76 -14.88
CA ARG A 341 -7.90 -10.15 -15.33
C ARG A 341 -8.57 -9.07 -16.17
N LEU A 342 -8.40 -7.79 -15.85
CA LEU A 342 -9.03 -6.71 -16.62
C LEU A 342 -8.49 -6.64 -18.05
N PHE A 343 -7.18 -6.76 -18.22
CA PHE A 343 -6.52 -6.44 -19.49
C PHE A 343 -5.97 -7.65 -20.24
N TYR A 344 -5.82 -8.79 -19.57
CA TYR A 344 -5.38 -10.04 -20.17
C TYR A 344 -6.43 -11.12 -19.93
N ALA A 345 -6.78 -11.88 -20.98
CA ALA A 345 -7.68 -13.02 -20.87
C ALA A 345 -6.99 -14.23 -20.20
N ARG A 346 -6.28 -14.01 -19.09
CA ARG A 346 -5.55 -15.04 -18.33
C ARG A 346 -6.40 -15.58 -17.18
N ARG A 347 -6.23 -16.86 -16.88
CA ARG A 347 -6.85 -17.54 -15.74
C ARG A 347 -5.83 -17.88 -14.67
N ASP A 348 -6.32 -18.12 -13.46
CA ASP A 348 -5.50 -18.68 -12.39
C ASP A 348 -4.90 -20.02 -12.85
N GLY A 349 -3.60 -20.19 -12.64
CA GLY A 349 -2.81 -21.31 -13.14
C GLY A 349 -2.08 -21.05 -14.47
N GLU A 350 -2.42 -19.96 -15.17
CA GLU A 350 -1.78 -19.57 -16.44
C GLU A 350 -0.72 -18.47 -16.25
N ASN A 351 -0.59 -17.91 -15.04
CA ASN A 351 0.30 -16.78 -14.75
C ASN A 351 1.67 -17.23 -14.21
N TRP A 352 2.31 -18.16 -14.91
CA TRP A 352 3.68 -18.56 -14.61
C TRP A 352 4.65 -17.72 -15.43
N ASP A 353 5.37 -16.83 -14.76
CA ASP A 353 6.36 -15.97 -15.37
C ASP A 353 7.65 -15.92 -14.55
N GLU A 354 8.73 -15.48 -15.20
CA GLU A 354 10.04 -15.30 -14.56
C GLU A 354 9.96 -14.37 -13.34
N TYR A 355 9.06 -13.38 -13.38
CA TYR A 355 8.84 -12.48 -12.26
C TYR A 355 8.30 -13.22 -11.02
N GLY A 356 7.34 -14.12 -11.19
CA GLY A 356 6.79 -14.98 -10.15
C GLY A 356 7.85 -15.93 -9.58
N GLU A 357 8.68 -16.53 -10.42
CA GLU A 357 9.81 -17.34 -9.96
C GLU A 357 10.81 -16.52 -9.14
N ARG A 358 11.15 -15.31 -9.60
CA ARG A 358 11.99 -14.37 -8.84
C ARG A 358 11.39 -14.04 -7.48
N MET A 359 10.08 -13.81 -7.41
CA MET A 359 9.41 -13.54 -6.14
C MET A 359 9.37 -14.75 -5.21
N LEU A 360 9.20 -15.96 -5.74
CA LEU A 360 9.30 -17.19 -4.96
C LEU A 360 10.70 -17.39 -4.38
N ARG A 361 11.77 -17.13 -5.15
CA ARG A 361 13.16 -17.17 -4.64
C ARG A 361 13.35 -16.19 -3.48
N ARG A 362 12.87 -14.95 -3.62
CA ARG A 362 12.92 -13.93 -2.55
C ARG A 362 12.16 -14.34 -1.29
N LEU A 363 11.00 -15.00 -1.46
CA LEU A 363 10.19 -15.47 -0.34
C LEU A 363 10.71 -16.79 0.29
N GLY A 364 11.54 -17.54 -0.45
CA GLY A 364 12.13 -18.83 -0.03
C GLY A 364 13.49 -18.72 0.64
N GLY A 365 14.27 -17.66 0.36
CA GLY A 365 15.62 -17.43 0.91
C GLY A 365 15.70 -17.21 2.43
N GLU A 366 14.58 -17.24 3.16
CA GLU A 366 14.56 -17.18 4.63
C GLU A 366 14.29 -18.55 5.31
N GLY A 367 14.31 -19.66 4.57
CA GLY A 367 13.80 -20.95 5.05
C GLY A 367 14.74 -22.17 5.08
N GLU A 368 15.84 -22.18 4.34
CA GLU A 368 16.69 -23.39 4.22
C GLU A 368 18.14 -23.24 4.72
N GLU A 369 18.71 -22.04 4.80
CA GLU A 369 20.09 -21.86 5.29
C GLU A 369 20.21 -21.60 6.82
N GLY A 370 19.09 -21.56 7.55
CA GLY A 370 19.06 -21.17 8.98
C GLY A 370 18.71 -22.28 9.99
N LYS A 371 18.61 -23.55 9.56
CA LYS A 371 18.10 -24.66 10.41
C LYS A 371 19.15 -25.60 10.99
N GLU A 372 20.45 -25.27 10.94
CA GLU A 372 21.50 -26.07 11.61
C GLU A 372 21.95 -25.51 12.98
N GLY A 373 21.39 -24.39 13.46
CA GLY A 373 22.00 -23.64 14.58
C GLY A 373 21.11 -23.25 15.76
N ALA A 374 19.92 -23.85 15.96
CA ALA A 374 19.06 -23.47 17.09
C ALA A 374 18.46 -24.69 17.81
N LEU A 375 19.05 -24.98 18.97
CA LEU A 375 18.52 -25.68 20.15
C LEU A 375 17.23 -26.48 19.95
N ALA A 376 17.43 -27.80 19.93
CA ALA A 376 16.39 -28.81 20.06
C ALA A 376 15.55 -28.59 21.33
N LEU A 377 14.31 -28.16 21.15
CA LEU A 377 13.24 -28.42 22.09
C LEU A 377 12.26 -29.36 21.39
N SER A 378 12.20 -30.56 21.93
CA SER A 378 11.40 -31.69 21.49
C SER A 378 9.94 -31.31 21.28
N ARG A 379 9.41 -31.58 20.08
CA ARG A 379 7.98 -31.79 19.87
C ARG A 379 7.76 -33.04 19.02
N SER A 380 6.90 -33.88 19.58
CA SER A 380 6.45 -35.17 19.11
C SER A 380 5.86 -35.11 17.70
N SER A 381 6.15 -36.18 16.96
CA SER A 381 5.73 -36.53 15.62
C SER A 381 4.21 -36.57 15.38
N SER A 382 3.77 -35.83 14.37
CA SER A 382 2.75 -36.21 13.36
C SER A 382 2.96 -35.21 12.20
N GLY A 383 3.35 -35.56 10.98
CA GLY A 383 2.87 -36.63 10.12
C GLY A 383 2.12 -35.96 8.97
N GLY A 384 2.80 -35.66 7.85
CA GLY A 384 2.18 -35.06 6.66
C GLY A 384 3.16 -34.33 5.75
N SER A 385 3.96 -35.06 4.99
CA SER A 385 4.76 -34.51 3.89
C SER A 385 3.82 -34.08 2.74
N VAL A 386 3.86 -32.81 2.38
CA VAL A 386 3.22 -32.33 1.14
C VAL A 386 4.17 -32.67 -0.01
N GLY A 387 3.95 -33.85 -0.58
CA GLY A 387 4.62 -34.30 -1.79
C GLY A 387 4.29 -33.39 -2.98
N ARG A 388 5.32 -33.07 -3.76
CA ARG A 388 5.24 -32.49 -5.09
C ARG A 388 4.36 -33.39 -5.96
N VAL A 389 3.16 -32.95 -6.33
CA VAL A 389 2.27 -33.71 -7.23
C VAL A 389 2.72 -33.44 -8.67
N PRO A 390 3.20 -34.45 -9.43
CA PRO A 390 3.37 -34.32 -10.87
C PRO A 390 1.98 -34.40 -11.51
N VAL A 391 1.67 -33.46 -12.39
CA VAL A 391 0.44 -33.51 -13.18
C VAL A 391 0.61 -34.59 -14.26
N ASN A 392 -0.11 -35.70 -14.09
CA ASN A 392 -0.27 -36.74 -15.13
C ASN A 392 -0.91 -36.13 -16.39
N ARG A 393 -0.22 -36.26 -17.53
CA ARG A 393 -0.85 -36.19 -18.86
C ARG A 393 -1.61 -37.50 -19.13
N PRO A 394 -2.74 -37.49 -19.86
CA PRO A 394 -3.42 -38.73 -20.23
C PRO A 394 -2.63 -39.49 -21.29
N VAL A 395 -2.54 -40.80 -21.06
CA VAL A 395 -1.87 -41.82 -21.87
C VAL A 395 -2.58 -42.01 -23.21
N GLY A 396 -1.80 -42.06 -24.30
CA GLY A 396 -2.25 -42.46 -25.63
C GLY A 396 -1.08 -42.99 -26.45
N TYR A 397 -1.03 -44.33 -26.55
CA TYR A 397 -0.30 -45.20 -27.50
C TYR A 397 1.24 -45.11 -27.62
N GLU A 398 1.86 -46.26 -27.35
CA GLU A 398 3.29 -46.57 -27.50
C GLU A 398 3.73 -46.67 -28.97
N ALA A 399 4.91 -46.11 -29.25
CA ALA A 399 5.92 -46.70 -30.13
C ALA A 399 7.31 -46.23 -29.66
N VAL A 400 8.24 -47.16 -29.51
CA VAL A 400 9.67 -46.96 -29.11
C VAL A 400 10.54 -47.09 -30.39
N PRO A 401 11.85 -46.79 -30.36
CA PRO A 401 12.48 -45.50 -30.68
C PRO A 401 13.34 -45.54 -31.96
N GLU A 402 13.80 -44.39 -32.44
CA GLU A 402 14.96 -44.33 -33.34
C GLU A 402 15.91 -43.21 -32.90
N ALA A 403 17.21 -43.48 -33.05
CA ALA A 403 18.33 -42.82 -32.41
C ALA A 403 19.04 -41.80 -33.32
N ALA A 404 19.90 -40.98 -32.67
CA ALA A 404 20.98 -40.14 -33.22
C ALA A 404 20.51 -38.81 -33.89
N GLU A 405 21.22 -37.68 -33.84
CA GLU A 405 22.66 -37.39 -33.66
C GLU A 405 22.90 -36.08 -32.88
N GLU A 406 24.06 -35.99 -32.23
CA GLU A 406 24.71 -34.75 -31.79
C GLU A 406 25.15 -33.93 -33.00
N GLU A 407 24.99 -32.61 -32.95
CA GLU A 407 25.97 -31.71 -33.57
C GLU A 407 26.04 -30.38 -32.79
N GLY A 408 27.22 -30.13 -32.22
CA GLY A 408 27.58 -28.86 -31.62
C GLY A 408 28.09 -27.88 -32.68
N THR A 409 27.83 -26.60 -32.49
CA THR A 409 28.68 -25.56 -33.09
C THR A 409 28.71 -24.33 -32.20
N THR A 410 29.91 -24.02 -31.73
CA THR A 410 30.33 -22.78 -31.09
C THR A 410 30.59 -21.72 -32.16
N VAL A 411 30.12 -20.48 -31.96
CA VAL A 411 30.68 -19.29 -32.64
C VAL A 411 30.78 -18.13 -31.66
N PHE A 412 31.96 -17.52 -31.67
CA PHE A 412 32.43 -16.40 -30.85
C PHE A 412 31.81 -15.05 -31.24
N ALA A 413 31.89 -14.16 -30.25
CA ALA A 413 31.48 -12.77 -30.15
C ALA A 413 31.75 -11.84 -31.36
N SER A 414 30.89 -10.81 -31.46
CA SER A 414 31.35 -9.42 -31.65
C SER A 414 30.49 -8.47 -30.80
N ARG A 415 31.20 -7.51 -30.22
CA ARG A 415 30.81 -6.50 -29.24
C ARG A 415 30.67 -5.19 -30.00
N ASP A 416 29.65 -4.39 -29.71
CA ASP A 416 29.69 -2.92 -29.61
C ASP A 416 28.26 -2.32 -29.60
N GLY A 417 28.04 -1.33 -28.73
CA GLY A 417 26.86 -0.47 -28.74
C GLY A 417 26.21 -0.28 -27.37
N ASP A 418 26.81 0.56 -26.52
CA ASP A 418 26.18 1.12 -25.32
C ASP A 418 25.06 2.09 -25.72
N GLU A 419 23.80 1.70 -25.50
CA GLU A 419 22.67 2.62 -25.34
C GLU A 419 21.83 2.16 -24.13
N ASP A 420 21.71 3.04 -23.13
CA ASP A 420 20.92 2.87 -21.92
C ASP A 420 19.41 2.81 -22.25
N GLU A 421 18.92 1.67 -22.75
CA GLU A 421 17.49 1.36 -22.76
C GLU A 421 17.10 0.64 -21.45
N GLU A 422 16.25 1.28 -20.65
CA GLU A 422 15.61 0.69 -19.47
C GLU A 422 14.72 -0.49 -19.93
N ALA A 423 15.25 -1.71 -19.89
CA ALA A 423 14.56 -2.91 -20.35
C ALA A 423 13.30 -3.20 -19.50
N ASP A 424 12.12 -3.10 -20.12
CA ASP A 424 10.83 -3.47 -19.53
C ASP A 424 10.72 -5.01 -19.47
N ASP A 425 11.09 -5.59 -18.32
CA ASP A 425 10.93 -7.02 -17.97
C ASP A 425 9.47 -7.46 -17.76
N ARG A 426 8.54 -6.89 -18.51
CA ARG A 426 7.25 -7.53 -18.78
C ARG A 426 7.44 -8.34 -20.06
N PRO A 427 6.67 -9.42 -20.28
CA PRO A 427 6.55 -9.93 -21.64
C PRO A 427 6.20 -8.73 -22.52
N ARG A 428 7.01 -8.45 -23.55
CA ARG A 428 6.58 -7.57 -24.64
C ARG A 428 5.23 -8.14 -25.06
N TYR A 429 4.15 -7.41 -24.77
CA TYR A 429 2.81 -7.86 -25.09
C TYR A 429 2.75 -7.99 -26.60
N GLY A 430 2.91 -9.24 -27.06
CA GLY A 430 2.88 -9.58 -28.46
C GLY A 430 1.60 -9.01 -29.06
N SER A 431 1.77 -8.31 -30.17
CA SER A 431 0.69 -7.93 -31.08
C SER A 431 -0.30 -9.09 -31.24
N PRO A 432 -1.62 -8.83 -31.25
CA PRO A 432 -2.61 -9.88 -31.43
C PRO A 432 -2.56 -10.37 -32.88
N SER A 433 -1.83 -11.44 -33.17
CA SER A 433 -2.14 -12.40 -34.24
C SER A 433 -0.94 -13.31 -34.54
N ARG A 434 -1.12 -14.61 -34.29
CA ARG A 434 -1.04 -15.68 -35.31
C ARG A 434 -1.68 -16.93 -34.72
N TYR A 435 -3.01 -16.90 -34.58
CA TYR A 435 -3.75 -18.15 -34.63
C TYR A 435 -3.68 -18.63 -36.09
N ALA A 436 -3.03 -19.77 -36.29
CA ALA A 436 -3.13 -20.52 -37.53
C ALA A 436 -4.61 -20.75 -37.84
N THR A 437 -5.08 -20.19 -38.94
CA THR A 437 -6.38 -20.50 -39.52
C THR A 437 -6.40 -21.98 -39.91
N PRO A 438 -7.42 -22.77 -39.53
CA PRO A 438 -7.61 -24.09 -40.10
C PRO A 438 -7.98 -23.93 -41.57
N ASN A 439 -7.29 -24.64 -42.46
CA ASN A 439 -7.62 -24.76 -43.87
C ASN A 439 -9.11 -25.09 -44.05
N ARG A 440 -9.88 -24.16 -44.62
CA ARG A 440 -11.12 -24.47 -45.32
C ARG A 440 -10.84 -24.36 -46.80
N SER A 441 -10.69 -25.50 -47.47
CA SER A 441 -10.81 -25.56 -48.91
C SER A 441 -12.26 -25.21 -49.28
N PHE A 442 -12.43 -24.10 -49.97
CA PHE A 442 -13.63 -23.86 -50.75
C PHE A 442 -13.37 -24.40 -52.15
N ALA A 443 -14.05 -25.50 -52.49
CA ALA A 443 -14.20 -25.94 -53.86
C ALA A 443 -15.00 -24.89 -54.63
N SER A 444 -14.48 -24.45 -55.76
CA SER A 444 -15.20 -23.66 -56.75
C SER A 444 -16.28 -24.53 -57.40
N LEU A 445 -17.52 -24.05 -57.41
CA LEU A 445 -18.55 -24.49 -58.36
C LEU A 445 -19.42 -23.29 -58.72
N ALA A 446 -19.39 -22.98 -60.02
CA ALA A 446 -20.26 -22.13 -60.85
C ALA A 446 -20.29 -20.62 -60.58
#